data_AF-A0A538CVH5-F1
#
_entry.id   AF-A0A538CVH5-F1
#
_cell.length_a   1.000
_cell.length_b   1.000
_cell.length_c   1.000
_cell.angle_alpha   90.00
_cell.angle_beta   90.00
_cell.angle_gamma   90.00
#
_symmetry.space_group_name_H-M   'P 1'
#
loop_
_entity.id
_entity.type
_entity.pdbx_description
1 polymer ?
#
loop_
_entity_poly.entity_id
_entity_poly.type
_entity_poly.pdbx_seq_one_letter_code
_entity_poly.pdbx_strand_id
1 'polypeptide(L)'
;MPKDAALQAFHGFPIHANSDPANGSDCIADPTKAANTWFVSADGHLGTASKTHGDHEGDMPSVFVNNDSTVSMRFDIDRIPIGDLANRVVILHAKPDNFGNVPVGTADDQYAAGKDALTKTQATGNAGDRIACGVITVGK
;
A
#
# COMPACT_ATOMS: atom_id res chain seq x y z
N MET A 1 -17.33 20.01 -4.97
CA MET A 1 -17.18 19.18 -3.76
C MET A 1 -16.18 19.88 -2.85
N PRO A 2 -16.36 19.89 -1.51
CA PRO A 2 -15.35 20.45 -0.62
C PRO A 2 -14.04 19.70 -0.88
N LYS A 3 -12.96 20.43 -1.12
CA LYS A 3 -11.63 19.85 -1.33
C LYS A 3 -11.12 19.32 -0.01
N ASP A 4 -10.88 18.01 0.07
CA ASP A 4 -10.27 17.43 1.26
C ASP A 4 -8.77 17.71 1.21
N ALA A 5 -8.33 18.80 1.84
CA ALA A 5 -6.93 19.19 1.89
C ALA A 5 -6.04 18.09 2.50
N ALA A 6 -6.63 17.16 3.27
CA ALA A 6 -5.94 15.99 3.82
C ALA A 6 -5.47 15.01 2.74
N LEU A 7 -6.09 15.02 1.54
CA LEU A 7 -5.69 14.17 0.43
C LEU A 7 -4.59 14.79 -0.43
N GLN A 8 -4.25 16.09 -0.34
CA GLN A 8 -3.19 16.68 -1.17
C GLN A 8 -1.79 16.32 -0.64
N ALA A 9 -1.40 15.05 -0.80
CA ALA A 9 -0.15 14.52 -0.26
C ALA A 9 0.37 13.36 -1.11
N PHE A 10 1.49 12.78 -0.67
CA PHE A 10 1.93 11.47 -1.12
C PHE A 10 1.14 10.36 -0.43
N HIS A 11 0.82 9.33 -1.19
CA HIS A 11 0.08 8.16 -0.73
C HIS A 11 0.76 6.88 -1.21
N GLY A 12 0.90 5.90 -0.31
CA GLY A 12 1.32 4.55 -0.70
C GLY A 12 0.33 3.94 -1.70
N PHE A 13 0.86 3.31 -2.76
CA PHE A 13 0.06 2.78 -3.86
C PHE A 13 0.41 1.34 -4.25
N PRO A 14 0.52 0.39 -3.30
CA PRO A 14 0.98 -0.96 -3.56
C PRO A 14 -0.07 -1.81 -4.29
N ILE A 15 0.42 -2.89 -4.91
CA ILE A 15 -0.37 -4.03 -5.32
C ILE A 15 -0.42 -5.02 -4.15
N HIS A 16 -1.63 -5.42 -3.78
CA HIS A 16 -1.97 -6.40 -2.77
C HIS A 16 -2.29 -7.77 -3.40
N ALA A 17 -2.05 -8.83 -2.63
CA ALA A 17 -2.07 -10.21 -3.12
C ALA A 17 -3.47 -10.73 -3.48
N ASN A 18 -4.49 -10.41 -2.68
CA ASN A 18 -5.88 -10.86 -2.88
C ASN A 18 -5.98 -12.36 -3.26
N SER A 19 -5.43 -13.22 -2.41
CA SER A 19 -5.22 -14.64 -2.66
C SER A 19 -5.53 -15.55 -1.48
N ASP A 20 -5.64 -15.02 -0.25
CA ASP A 20 -6.02 -15.80 0.92
C ASP A 20 -7.55 -15.76 1.14
N PRO A 21 -8.28 -16.85 0.82
CA PRO A 21 -9.73 -16.89 0.98
C PRO A 21 -10.18 -16.75 2.44
N ALA A 22 -9.31 -16.94 3.43
CA ALA A 22 -9.63 -16.71 4.84
C ALA A 22 -9.87 -15.23 5.15
N ASN A 23 -9.26 -14.31 4.39
CA ASN A 23 -9.45 -12.87 4.55
C ASN A 23 -10.59 -12.34 3.68
N GLY A 24 -10.97 -13.07 2.64
CA GLY A 24 -12.04 -12.73 1.69
C GLY A 24 -11.51 -12.62 0.26
N SER A 25 -12.23 -11.87 -0.58
CA SER A 25 -11.76 -11.50 -1.92
C SER A 25 -12.19 -10.08 -2.28
N ASP A 26 -11.42 -9.44 -3.15
CA ASP A 26 -11.69 -8.14 -3.76
C ASP A 26 -11.71 -6.98 -2.77
N CYS A 27 -12.40 -5.90 -3.14
CA CYS A 27 -12.44 -4.63 -2.44
C CYS A 27 -13.62 -4.53 -1.47
N ILE A 28 -13.61 -5.28 -0.37
CA ILE A 28 -14.68 -5.27 0.62
C ILE A 28 -14.44 -4.14 1.63
N ALA A 29 -15.39 -3.21 1.73
CA ALA A 29 -15.44 -2.19 2.78
C ALA A 29 -16.85 -2.09 3.35
N ASP A 30 -16.95 -2.02 4.68
CA ASP A 30 -18.20 -1.78 5.40
C ASP A 30 -18.16 -0.37 6.00
N PRO A 31 -18.90 0.60 5.42
CA PRO A 31 -18.92 1.99 5.89
C PRO A 31 -19.40 2.16 7.34
N THR A 32 -20.00 1.13 7.94
CA THR A 32 -20.42 1.15 9.34
C THR A 32 -19.30 0.74 10.31
N LYS A 33 -18.17 0.25 9.80
CA LYS A 33 -16.97 -0.12 10.56
C LYS A 33 -15.90 0.97 10.49
N ALA A 34 -14.94 0.87 11.40
CA ALA A 34 -13.78 1.76 11.39
C ALA A 34 -12.98 1.60 10.09
N ALA A 35 -12.46 2.71 9.56
CA ALA A 35 -11.76 2.74 8.28
C ALA A 35 -10.53 1.80 8.23
N ASN A 36 -9.89 1.56 9.38
CA ASN A 36 -8.76 0.64 9.50
C ASN A 36 -9.15 -0.84 9.28
N THR A 37 -10.44 -1.18 9.19
CA THR A 37 -10.91 -2.52 8.83
C THR A 37 -11.40 -2.61 7.39
N TRP A 38 -11.33 -1.53 6.60
CA TRP A 38 -11.73 -1.55 5.21
C TRP A 38 -10.67 -2.22 4.34
N PHE A 39 -11.13 -2.93 3.31
CA PHE A 39 -10.31 -3.61 2.31
C PHE A 39 -9.36 -4.67 2.87
N VAL A 40 -9.57 -5.18 4.09
CA VAL A 40 -8.76 -6.24 4.70
C VAL A 40 -8.79 -7.54 3.90
N SER A 41 -9.83 -7.75 3.10
CA SER A 41 -9.97 -8.86 2.15
C SER A 41 -8.90 -8.90 1.06
N ALA A 42 -8.19 -7.79 0.83
CA ALA A 42 -7.12 -7.73 -0.17
C ALA A 42 -5.79 -8.35 0.31
N ASP A 43 -5.69 -8.85 1.54
CA ASP A 43 -4.44 -9.34 2.16
C ASP A 43 -3.39 -8.24 2.34
N GLY A 44 -2.11 -8.62 2.48
CA GLY A 44 -0.94 -7.74 2.44
C GLY A 44 -0.45 -7.47 1.02
N HIS A 45 0.72 -6.84 0.92
CA HIS A 45 1.35 -6.56 -0.37
C HIS A 45 1.66 -7.85 -1.12
N LEU A 46 1.55 -7.80 -2.45
CA LEU A 46 1.95 -8.92 -3.31
C LEU A 46 3.46 -9.14 -3.16
N GLY A 47 3.85 -10.31 -2.66
CA GLY A 47 5.25 -10.72 -2.68
C GLY A 47 5.57 -11.95 -1.87
N THR A 48 6.85 -12.30 -1.80
CA THR A 48 7.32 -13.45 -1.02
C THR A 48 7.62 -13.08 0.43
N ALA A 49 7.31 -13.99 1.36
CA ALA A 49 7.47 -13.75 2.80
C ALA A 49 8.93 -13.51 3.27
N SER A 50 9.92 -13.78 2.41
CA SER A 50 11.33 -13.54 2.70
C SER A 50 11.78 -12.10 2.43
N LYS A 51 10.97 -11.30 1.73
CA LYS A 51 11.30 -9.92 1.39
C LYS A 51 10.74 -8.97 2.45
N THR A 52 11.35 -7.80 2.55
CA THR A 52 10.85 -6.69 3.35
C THR A 52 10.30 -5.60 2.45
N HIS A 53 9.46 -4.75 3.02
CA HIS A 53 8.86 -3.61 2.37
C HIS A 53 9.90 -2.70 1.72
N GLY A 54 9.61 -2.27 0.51
CA GLY A 54 10.56 -1.71 -0.46
C GLY A 54 10.92 -2.72 -1.56
N ASP A 55 10.97 -4.02 -1.22
CA ASP A 55 11.37 -5.09 -2.14
C ASP A 55 10.24 -6.05 -2.55
N HIS A 56 9.06 -6.00 -1.91
CA HIS A 56 7.95 -6.84 -2.35
C HIS A 56 7.63 -6.54 -3.82
N GLU A 57 7.22 -7.57 -4.55
CA GLU A 57 6.81 -7.47 -5.95
C GLU A 57 5.74 -6.39 -6.16
N GLY A 58 4.86 -6.18 -5.18
CA GLY A 58 3.77 -5.21 -5.18
C GLY A 58 4.09 -3.81 -4.66
N ASP A 59 5.30 -3.53 -4.16
CA ASP A 59 5.62 -2.23 -3.54
C ASP A 59 5.89 -1.13 -4.59
N MET A 60 4.86 -0.42 -5.06
CA MET A 60 4.96 0.55 -6.17
C MET A 60 5.41 1.97 -5.73
N PRO A 61 5.86 2.83 -6.67
CA PRO A 61 6.05 4.26 -6.39
C PRO A 61 4.81 4.90 -5.75
N SER A 62 5.02 5.81 -4.79
CA SER A 62 3.94 6.56 -4.15
C SER A 62 3.33 7.59 -5.10
N VAL A 63 2.01 7.72 -5.10
CA VAL A 63 1.28 8.71 -5.91
C VAL A 63 1.15 10.04 -5.16
N PHE A 64 1.20 11.16 -5.89
CA PHE A 64 0.86 12.47 -5.35
C PHE A 64 -0.53 12.88 -5.84
N VAL A 65 -1.41 13.21 -4.92
CA VAL A 65 -2.76 13.70 -5.22
C VAL A 65 -2.72 15.23 -5.28
N ASN A 66 -3.18 15.78 -6.40
CA ASN A 66 -3.21 17.21 -6.63
C ASN A 66 -4.30 17.91 -5.81
N ASN A 67 -4.23 19.24 -5.72
CA ASN A 67 -5.22 20.08 -5.05
C ASN A 67 -6.62 20.04 -5.69
N ASP A 68 -6.75 19.53 -6.91
CA ASP A 68 -8.03 19.25 -7.58
C ASP A 68 -8.47 17.79 -7.44
N SER A 69 -7.78 17.02 -6.58
CA SER A 69 -7.98 15.58 -6.34
C SER A 69 -7.65 14.69 -7.54
N THR A 70 -6.99 15.21 -8.57
CA THR A 70 -6.49 14.38 -9.67
C THR A 70 -5.17 13.70 -9.30
N VAL A 71 -4.94 12.54 -9.89
CA VAL A 71 -3.68 11.78 -9.79
C VAL A 71 -3.35 11.27 -11.19
N SER A 72 -2.07 11.36 -11.58
CA SER A 72 -1.54 10.64 -12.73
C SER A 72 -0.14 10.16 -12.40
N MET A 73 0.15 8.90 -12.72
CA MET A 73 1.46 8.31 -12.56
C MET A 73 1.69 7.35 -13.73
N ARG A 74 2.94 7.34 -14.22
CA ARG A 74 3.43 6.33 -15.15
C ARG A 74 4.85 5.94 -14.73
N PHE A 75 5.10 4.64 -14.69
CA PHE A 75 6.41 4.06 -14.42
C PHE A 75 6.49 2.71 -15.13
N ASP A 76 7.70 2.18 -15.27
CA ASP A 76 7.96 0.86 -15.83
C ASP A 76 8.66 -0.01 -14.77
N ILE A 77 8.19 -1.25 -14.61
CA ILE A 77 8.80 -2.28 -13.74
C ILE A 77 8.74 -3.63 -14.46
N ASP A 78 9.68 -4.51 -14.16
CA ASP A 78 9.78 -5.86 -14.71
C ASP A 78 9.67 -6.96 -13.64
N ARG A 79 9.41 -6.59 -12.38
CA ARG A 79 9.36 -7.53 -11.25
C ARG A 79 8.07 -8.35 -11.14
N ILE A 80 7.00 -8.01 -11.87
CA ILE A 80 5.74 -8.76 -11.86
C ILE A 80 5.42 -9.23 -13.28
N PRO A 81 5.35 -10.55 -13.52
CA PRO A 81 4.80 -11.09 -14.76
C PRO A 81 3.33 -10.68 -14.94
N ILE A 82 2.91 -10.35 -16.15
CA ILE A 82 1.51 -9.95 -16.44
C ILE A 82 0.51 -11.03 -15.99
N GLY A 83 0.87 -12.31 -16.12
CA GLY A 83 0.04 -13.43 -15.70
C GLY A 83 -0.26 -13.45 -14.20
N ASP A 84 0.59 -12.85 -13.38
CA ASP A 84 0.47 -12.82 -11.92
C ASP A 84 -0.33 -11.60 -11.42
N LEU A 85 -0.72 -10.69 -12.31
CA LEU A 85 -1.53 -9.51 -12.00
C LEU A 85 -3.04 -9.76 -11.97
N ALA A 86 -3.51 -10.84 -12.59
CA ALA A 86 -4.93 -11.15 -12.61
C ALA A 86 -5.48 -11.33 -11.18
N ASN A 87 -6.59 -10.65 -10.89
CA ASN A 87 -7.26 -10.62 -9.58
C ASN A 87 -6.42 -10.04 -8.43
N ARG A 88 -5.25 -9.45 -8.69
CA ARG A 88 -4.56 -8.63 -7.68
C ARG A 88 -5.30 -7.33 -7.46
N VAL A 89 -5.00 -6.65 -6.37
CA VAL A 89 -5.70 -5.41 -6.01
C VAL A 89 -4.70 -4.28 -5.89
N VAL A 90 -5.00 -3.12 -6.44
CA VAL A 90 -4.28 -1.89 -6.12
C VAL A 90 -4.96 -1.22 -4.93
N ILE A 91 -4.18 -0.80 -3.95
CA ILE A 91 -4.66 -0.05 -2.78
C ILE A 91 -4.07 1.36 -2.80
N LEU A 92 -4.89 2.36 -2.48
CA LEU A 92 -4.43 3.69 -2.09
C LEU A 92 -4.45 3.78 -0.57
N HIS A 93 -3.31 4.11 0.05
CA HIS A 93 -3.21 4.30 1.49
C HIS A 93 -3.42 5.75 1.91
N ALA A 94 -3.77 5.98 3.17
CA ALA A 94 -4.03 7.30 3.74
C ALA A 94 -2.78 8.19 3.86
N LYS A 95 -1.59 7.61 3.91
CA LYS A 95 -0.33 8.32 4.18
C LYS A 95 0.78 7.95 3.18
N PRO A 96 1.89 8.71 3.15
CA PRO A 96 3.06 8.35 2.37
C PRO A 96 3.64 7.00 2.81
N ASP A 97 4.23 6.31 1.85
CA ASP A 97 4.99 5.08 2.08
C ASP A 97 6.44 5.42 2.47
N ASN A 98 6.96 4.81 3.55
CA ASN A 98 8.36 4.96 3.96
C ASN A 98 9.32 3.96 3.27
N PHE A 99 8.81 3.02 2.48
CA PHE A 99 9.57 2.01 1.71
C PHE A 99 10.51 1.15 2.56
N GLY A 100 10.20 0.95 3.84
CA GLY A 100 11.09 0.21 4.74
C GLY A 100 12.28 1.05 5.21
N ASN A 101 12.42 2.30 4.75
CA ASN A 101 13.60 3.13 4.93
C ASN A 101 13.43 4.06 6.13
N VAL A 102 13.76 3.53 7.31
CA VAL A 102 13.87 4.32 8.55
C VAL A 102 15.27 4.12 9.12
N PRO A 103 16.10 5.17 9.19
CA PRO A 103 17.45 5.05 9.75
C PRO A 103 17.35 4.83 11.26
N VAL A 104 17.50 3.59 11.70
CA VAL A 104 17.45 3.20 13.12
C VAL A 104 18.83 2.93 13.67
N GLY A 105 19.07 3.40 14.89
CA GLY A 105 20.34 3.21 15.58
C GLY A 105 20.55 4.27 16.66
N THR A 106 21.80 4.59 16.94
CA THR A 106 22.21 5.45 18.06
C THR A 106 22.91 6.73 17.63
N ALA A 107 23.07 6.97 16.33
CA ALA A 107 23.64 8.21 15.82
C ALA A 107 22.63 9.38 15.94
N ASP A 108 23.14 10.61 15.91
CA ASP A 108 22.33 11.82 16.09
C ASP A 108 21.27 12.03 15.00
N ASP A 109 21.43 11.40 13.84
CA ASP A 109 20.51 11.40 12.70
C ASP A 109 19.65 10.13 12.59
N GLN A 110 19.64 9.29 13.64
CA GLN A 110 18.92 8.02 13.67
C GLN A 110 17.79 7.97 14.71
N TYR A 111 16.81 7.12 14.47
CA TYR A 111 15.67 6.88 15.33
C TYR A 111 15.89 5.67 16.25
N ALA A 112 15.39 5.77 17.49
CA ALA A 112 15.20 4.61 18.34
C ALA A 112 13.84 3.95 18.02
N ALA A 113 13.86 2.71 17.54
CA ALA A 113 12.64 2.00 17.20
C ALA A 113 11.87 1.51 18.44
N GLY A 114 10.55 1.68 18.43
CA GLY A 114 9.66 0.94 19.33
C GLY A 114 9.61 -0.55 18.95
N LYS A 115 9.13 -1.39 19.88
CA LYS A 115 9.13 -2.86 19.78
C LYS A 115 8.68 -3.40 18.42
N ASP A 116 7.59 -2.87 17.87
CA ASP A 116 6.97 -3.37 16.65
C ASP A 116 7.16 -2.44 15.45
N ALA A 117 7.89 -1.33 15.63
CA ALA A 117 8.04 -0.30 14.60
C ALA A 117 8.76 -0.85 13.37
N LEU A 118 9.85 -1.60 13.57
CA LEU A 118 10.61 -2.23 12.50
C LEU A 118 9.79 -3.26 11.73
N THR A 119 9.15 -4.21 12.44
CA THR A 119 8.30 -5.21 11.80
C THR A 119 7.18 -4.56 10.99
N LYS A 120 6.55 -3.51 11.51
CA LYS A 120 5.49 -2.80 10.79
C LYS A 120 6.01 -2.07 9.54
N THR A 121 7.15 -1.39 9.65
CA THR A 121 7.82 -0.72 8.54
C THR A 121 8.23 -1.72 7.47
N GLN A 122 8.86 -2.82 7.85
CA GLN A 122 9.30 -3.90 6.97
C GLN A 122 8.14 -4.70 6.37
N ALA A 123 6.91 -4.59 6.87
CA ALA A 123 5.76 -5.28 6.29
C ALA A 123 4.87 -4.38 5.42
N THR A 124 4.82 -3.06 5.70
CA THR A 124 3.72 -2.21 5.19
C THR A 124 4.12 -0.79 4.79
N GLY A 125 5.36 -0.37 5.05
CA GLY A 125 5.76 1.01 4.79
C GLY A 125 5.12 2.06 5.68
N ASN A 126 4.37 1.63 6.71
CA ASN A 126 3.62 2.49 7.63
C ASN A 126 2.63 3.46 6.94
N ALA A 127 2.16 3.15 5.74
CA ALA A 127 1.29 4.03 4.94
C ALA A 127 -0.13 4.23 5.52
N GLY A 128 -0.47 3.53 6.62
CA GLY A 128 -1.73 3.73 7.35
C GLY A 128 -2.93 3.03 6.69
N ASP A 129 -4.12 3.53 6.96
CA ASP A 129 -5.38 2.90 6.54
C ASP A 129 -5.51 2.87 5.01
N ARG A 130 -6.30 1.90 4.51
CA ARG A 130 -6.59 1.72 3.08
C ARG A 130 -7.81 2.57 2.72
N ILE A 131 -7.67 3.55 1.83
CA ILE A 131 -8.71 4.55 1.53
C ILE A 131 -9.36 4.36 0.16
N ALA A 132 -8.73 3.62 -0.75
CA ALA A 132 -9.35 3.17 -2.00
C ALA A 132 -8.77 1.83 -2.44
N CYS A 133 -9.53 1.11 -3.26
CA CYS A 133 -9.20 -0.24 -3.70
C CYS A 133 -9.70 -0.45 -5.13
N GLY A 134 -8.91 -1.12 -5.97
CA GLY A 134 -9.31 -1.51 -7.32
C GLY A 134 -8.75 -2.88 -7.71
N VAL A 135 -9.63 -3.78 -8.18
CA VAL A 135 -9.22 -5.09 -8.68
C VAL A 135 -8.59 -4.94 -10.07
N ILE A 136 -7.43 -5.54 -10.28
CA ILE A 136 -6.74 -5.59 -11.56
C ILE A 136 -7.41 -6.67 -12.42
N THR A 137 -7.98 -6.22 -13.54
CA THR A 137 -8.51 -7.11 -14.58
C THR A 137 -7.53 -7.11 -15.75
N VAL A 138 -7.15 -8.30 -16.20
CA VAL A 138 -6.34 -8.44 -17.41
C VAL A 138 -7.32 -8.66 -18.56
N GLY A 139 -7.38 -7.68 -19.48
CA GLY A 139 -8.19 -7.80 -20.69
C GLY A 139 -7.76 -9.03 -21.49
N LYS A 140 -8.75 -9.79 -21.99
CA LYS A 140 -8.50 -10.84 -22.99
C LYS A 140 -8.13 -10.23 -24.32
#